data_AF-A0A524EFT4-F1
#
_entry.id   AF-A0A524EFT4-F1
#
_cell.length_a   1.000
_cell.length_b   1.000
_cell.length_c   1.000
_cell.angle_alpha   90.00
_cell.angle_beta   90.00
_cell.angle_gamma   90.00
#
_symmetry.space_group_name_H-M   'P 1'
#
loop_
_entity.id
_entity.type
_entity.pdbx_description
1 polymer ?
#
loop_
_entity_poly.entity_id
_entity_poly.type
_entity_poly.pdbx_seq_one_letter_code
_entity_poly.pdbx_strand_id
1 'polypeptide(L)'
;MVAGLEYTLIPIEWDEKVQDTIESFPQPYRSEILDIWNKWIAQSPETPYYENWNAFSMDWDDKQALYTEKRVYLKRVTNELQELEVPATIWQKVARALAAVASVFLVVFLALSRVARASD
;
A
#
# COMPACT_ATOMS: atom_id res chain seq x y z
N MET A 1 18.46 27.93 -24.70
CA MET A 1 17.26 27.19 -25.14
C MET A 1 16.49 26.85 -23.88
N VAL A 2 15.33 27.47 -23.70
CA VAL A 2 14.45 27.30 -22.54
C VAL A 2 13.26 26.47 -23.01
N ALA A 3 12.88 25.46 -22.22
CA ALA A 3 11.52 24.97 -21.95
C ALA A 3 11.52 23.44 -21.79
N GLY A 4 10.94 22.96 -20.69
CA GLY A 4 10.62 21.55 -20.50
C GLY A 4 11.17 20.93 -19.22
N LEU A 5 11.14 21.64 -18.09
CA LEU A 5 10.89 20.91 -16.84
C LEU A 5 9.44 20.42 -16.97
N GLU A 6 9.27 19.21 -17.51
CA GLU A 6 8.01 18.48 -17.40
C GLU A 6 7.69 18.47 -15.90
N TYR A 7 6.67 19.24 -15.53
CA TYR A 7 6.11 19.18 -14.20
C TYR A 7 5.53 17.77 -14.07
N THR A 8 6.29 16.84 -13.49
CA THR A 8 5.68 15.69 -12.84
C THR A 8 4.77 16.30 -11.77
N LEU A 9 3.45 16.17 -11.98
CA LEU A 9 2.46 16.78 -11.08
C LEU A 9 2.46 16.11 -9.71
N ILE A 10 2.91 14.85 -9.65
CA ILE A 10 3.35 14.22 -8.40
C ILE A 10 4.78 14.66 -8.05
N PRO A 11 5.12 14.79 -6.75
CA PRO A 11 6.48 15.05 -6.32
C PRO A 11 7.45 14.00 -6.90
N ILE A 12 8.60 14.44 -7.45
CA ILE A 12 9.60 13.55 -8.07
C ILE A 12 10.03 12.43 -7.10
N GLU A 13 10.23 12.77 -5.82
CA GLU A 13 10.58 11.82 -4.78
C GLU A 13 9.54 10.69 -4.61
N TRP A 14 8.26 10.98 -4.88
CA TRP A 14 7.19 9.99 -4.79
C TRP A 14 7.17 9.11 -6.03
N ASP A 15 7.39 9.70 -7.21
CA ASP A 15 7.54 8.96 -8.46
C ASP A 15 8.69 7.95 -8.38
N GLU A 16 9.88 8.41 -7.99
CA GLU A 16 11.08 7.56 -7.82
C GLU A 16 10.81 6.40 -6.85
N LYS A 17 10.21 6.69 -5.69
CA LYS A 17 9.94 5.66 -4.67
C LYS A 17 8.93 4.60 -5.14
N VAL A 18 7.89 5.04 -5.86
CA VAL A 18 6.90 4.11 -6.41
C VAL A 18 7.50 3.30 -7.56
N GLN A 19 8.31 3.91 -8.43
CA GLN A 19 9.04 3.20 -9.48
C GLN A 19 9.97 2.13 -8.89
N ASP A 20 10.78 2.46 -7.88
CA ASP A 20 11.63 1.49 -7.16
C ASP A 20 10.81 0.31 -6.61
N THR A 21 9.62 0.61 -6.08
CA THR A 21 8.69 -0.41 -5.58
C THR A 21 8.21 -1.31 -6.71
N ILE A 22 7.83 -0.74 -7.86
CA ILE A 22 7.38 -1.50 -9.04
C ILE A 22 8.52 -2.34 -9.61
N GLU A 23 9.74 -1.82 -9.65
CA GLU A 23 10.94 -2.54 -10.10
C GLU A 23 11.26 -3.76 -9.22
N SER A 24 10.82 -3.80 -7.96
CA SER A 24 10.97 -4.97 -7.11
C SER A 24 10.04 -6.14 -7.49
N PHE A 25 9.01 -5.90 -8.31
CA PHE A 25 8.02 -6.91 -8.65
C PHE A 25 8.59 -7.99 -9.58
N PRO A 26 8.10 -9.25 -9.50
CA PRO A 26 8.50 -10.30 -10.42
C PRO A 26 7.96 -10.06 -11.84
N GLN A 27 8.67 -10.61 -12.83
CA GLN A 27 8.17 -10.67 -14.21
C GLN A 27 7.00 -11.69 -14.29
N PRO A 28 5.99 -11.47 -15.14
CA PRO A 28 5.86 -10.42 -16.16
C PRO A 28 5.22 -9.10 -15.67
N TYR A 29 4.78 -9.05 -14.41
CA TYR A 29 3.95 -7.97 -13.89
C TYR A 29 4.69 -6.64 -13.77
N ARG A 30 6.01 -6.67 -13.52
CA ARG A 30 6.85 -5.47 -13.45
C ARG A 30 6.66 -4.55 -14.65
N SER A 31 6.91 -5.06 -15.86
CA SER A 31 6.84 -4.25 -17.08
C SER A 31 5.43 -3.75 -17.36
N GLU A 32 4.43 -4.58 -17.07
CA GLU A 32 3.03 -4.22 -17.27
C GLU A 32 2.61 -3.09 -16.33
N ILE A 33 2.95 -3.18 -15.06
CA ILE A 33 2.58 -2.19 -14.05
C ILE A 33 3.37 -0.90 -14.23
N LEU A 34 4.63 -0.98 -14.64
CA LEU A 34 5.43 0.19 -14.98
C LEU A 34 4.82 0.96 -16.16
N ASP A 35 4.33 0.26 -17.19
CA ASP A 35 3.63 0.88 -18.31
C ASP A 35 2.31 1.54 -17.87
N ILE A 36 1.53 0.87 -17.01
CA ILE A 36 0.31 1.44 -16.42
C ILE A 36 0.63 2.68 -15.58
N TRP A 37 1.71 2.64 -14.78
CA TRP A 37 2.18 3.76 -13.98
C TRP A 37 2.50 4.97 -14.85
N ASN A 38 3.35 4.78 -15.87
CA ASN A 38 3.73 5.86 -16.79
C ASN A 38 2.52 6.46 -17.52
N LYS A 39 1.54 5.63 -17.92
CA LYS A 39 0.28 6.09 -18.51
C LYS A 39 -0.56 6.92 -17.54
N TRP A 40 -0.55 6.58 -16.27
CA TRP A 40 -1.24 7.34 -15.24
C TRP A 40 -0.57 8.70 -15.00
N ILE A 41 0.76 8.74 -14.87
CA ILE A 41 1.52 9.99 -14.71
C ILE A 41 1.31 10.93 -15.90
N ALA A 42 1.32 10.41 -17.12
CA ALA A 42 1.08 11.19 -18.33
C ALA A 42 -0.31 11.84 -18.37
N GLN A 43 -1.29 11.33 -17.61
CA GLN A 43 -2.63 11.92 -17.50
C GLN A 43 -2.74 13.07 -16.52
N SER A 44 -1.63 13.51 -15.92
CA SER A 44 -1.64 14.64 -14.99
C SER A 44 -2.59 14.42 -13.80
N PRO A 45 -2.41 13.35 -13.01
CA PRO A 45 -3.35 12.97 -11.96
C PRO A 45 -3.46 14.04 -10.88
N GLU A 46 -4.66 14.21 -10.32
CA GLU A 46 -4.93 15.16 -9.24
C GLU A 46 -4.94 14.46 -7.87
N THR A 47 -4.66 15.22 -6.80
CA THR A 47 -4.82 14.75 -5.42
C THR A 47 -6.30 14.50 -5.07
N PRO A 48 -6.65 13.43 -4.33
CA PRO A 48 -5.73 12.49 -3.69
C PRO A 48 -5.16 11.45 -4.67
N TYR A 49 -3.84 11.33 -4.71
CA TYR A 49 -3.14 10.49 -5.68
C TYR A 49 -3.47 9.01 -5.48
N TYR A 50 -3.58 8.54 -4.24
CA TYR A 50 -3.94 7.13 -3.99
C TYR A 50 -5.35 6.80 -4.49
N GLU A 51 -6.31 7.73 -4.39
CA GLU A 51 -7.68 7.52 -4.87
C GLU A 51 -7.74 7.57 -6.39
N ASN A 52 -7.06 8.54 -6.99
CA ASN A 52 -6.96 8.70 -8.43
C ASN A 52 -6.29 7.46 -9.08
N TRP A 53 -5.17 7.00 -8.52
CA TRP A 53 -4.51 5.77 -8.95
C TRP A 53 -5.40 4.55 -8.78
N ASN A 54 -6.09 4.42 -7.64
CA ASN A 54 -6.98 3.29 -7.40
C ASN A 54 -8.12 3.25 -8.43
N ALA A 55 -8.72 4.40 -8.73
CA ALA A 55 -9.75 4.50 -9.76
C ALA A 55 -9.20 4.16 -11.16
N PHE A 56 -8.02 4.67 -11.52
CA PHE A 56 -7.40 4.41 -12.81
C PHE A 56 -7.00 2.94 -12.99
N SER A 57 -6.34 2.35 -11.99
CA SER A 57 -5.81 0.99 -12.05
C SER A 57 -6.91 -0.08 -12.06
N MET A 58 -8.11 0.21 -11.57
CA MET A 58 -9.27 -0.69 -11.62
C MET A 58 -9.70 -1.06 -13.04
N ASP A 59 -9.42 -0.23 -14.04
CA ASP A 59 -9.73 -0.55 -15.44
C ASP A 59 -8.71 -1.50 -16.08
N TRP A 60 -7.54 -1.65 -15.45
CA TRP A 60 -6.50 -2.59 -15.85
C TRP A 60 -6.58 -3.90 -15.08
N ASP A 61 -7.47 -3.99 -14.10
CA ASP A 61 -7.73 -5.19 -13.33
C ASP A 61 -8.78 -6.08 -14.02
N ASP A 62 -8.60 -7.40 -13.90
CA ASP A 62 -9.56 -8.36 -14.43
C ASP A 62 -10.75 -8.45 -13.47
N LYS A 63 -11.86 -7.81 -13.86
CA LYS A 63 -13.11 -7.77 -13.08
C LYS A 63 -13.77 -9.15 -12.95
N GLN A 64 -13.39 -10.14 -13.76
CA GLN A 64 -13.97 -11.50 -13.73
C GLN A 64 -13.20 -12.46 -12.82
N ALA A 65 -11.91 -12.22 -12.60
CA ALA A 65 -11.09 -13.02 -11.69
C ALA A 65 -11.15 -12.47 -10.25
N LEU A 66 -11.59 -13.31 -9.31
CA LEU A 66 -11.66 -12.97 -7.89
C LEU A 66 -10.28 -12.66 -7.28
N TYR A 67 -9.21 -13.26 -7.80
CA TYR A 67 -7.83 -13.01 -7.38
C TYR A 67 -6.87 -13.15 -8.56
N THR A 68 -6.26 -12.04 -8.95
CA THR A 68 -5.11 -12.02 -9.87
C THR A 68 -3.90 -11.49 -9.11
N GLU A 69 -2.72 -12.03 -9.41
CA GLU A 69 -1.46 -11.52 -8.84
C GLU A 69 -1.27 -10.04 -9.21
N LYS A 70 -1.71 -9.64 -10.40
CA LYS A 70 -1.77 -8.24 -10.86
C LYS A 70 -2.52 -7.33 -9.88
N ARG A 71 -3.71 -7.73 -9.40
CA ARG A 71 -4.48 -6.97 -8.40
C ARG A 71 -3.68 -6.74 -7.12
N VAL A 72 -2.89 -7.71 -6.68
CA VAL A 72 -2.03 -7.58 -5.49
C VAL A 72 -0.99 -6.49 -5.69
N TYR A 73 -0.36 -6.45 -6.85
CA TYR A 73 0.67 -5.46 -7.17
C TYR A 73 0.08 -4.05 -7.40
N LEU A 74 -1.05 -3.93 -8.11
CA LEU A 74 -1.76 -2.65 -8.26
C LEU A 74 -2.16 -2.07 -6.90
N LYS A 75 -2.70 -2.91 -6.01
CA LYS A 75 -3.04 -2.54 -4.64
C LYS A 75 -1.81 -2.16 -3.81
N ARG A 76 -0.66 -2.79 -4.07
CA ARG A 76 0.59 -2.43 -3.41
C ARG A 76 1.05 -1.02 -3.79
N VAL A 77 0.93 -0.64 -5.06
CA VAL A 77 1.18 0.74 -5.50
C VAL A 77 0.20 1.72 -4.84
N THR A 78 -1.09 1.38 -4.74
CA THR A 78 -2.08 2.20 -4.02
C THR A 78 -1.69 2.43 -2.57
N ASN A 79 -1.25 1.38 -1.87
CA ASN A 79 -0.82 1.49 -0.47
C ASN A 79 0.42 2.37 -0.33
N GLU A 80 1.40 2.25 -1.23
CA GLU A 80 2.62 3.07 -1.20
C GLU A 80 2.27 4.55 -1.37
N LEU A 81 1.40 4.88 -2.33
CA LEU A 81 0.85 6.22 -2.51
C LEU A 81 0.09 6.71 -1.27
N GLN A 82 -0.73 5.84 -0.67
CA GLN A 82 -1.47 6.18 0.54
C GLN A 82 -0.53 6.45 1.73
N GLU A 83 0.55 5.70 1.88
CA GLU A 83 1.55 5.92 2.95
C GLU A 83 2.35 7.21 2.75
N LEU A 84 2.60 7.59 1.49
CA LEU A 84 3.26 8.85 1.13
C LEU A 84 2.34 10.05 1.36
N GLU A 85 1.07 9.93 1.01
CA GLU A 85 0.09 11.02 1.04
C GLU A 85 -0.59 11.19 2.40
N VAL A 86 -0.92 10.08 3.06
CA VAL A 86 -1.51 10.08 4.39
C VAL A 86 -0.40 9.76 5.38
N PRO A 87 0.18 10.76 6.07
CA PRO A 87 1.13 10.46 7.14
C PRO A 87 0.41 9.58 8.16
N ALA A 88 0.99 8.41 8.45
CA ALA A 88 0.43 7.47 9.41
C ALA A 88 0.11 8.22 10.71
N THR A 89 -1.18 8.46 10.95
CA THR A 89 -1.60 9.19 12.14
C THR A 89 -1.10 8.40 13.35
N ILE A 90 -0.50 9.09 14.30
CA ILE A 90 0.09 8.51 15.52
C ILE A 90 -0.85 7.47 16.18
N TRP A 91 -2.16 7.67 16.04
CA TRP A 91 -3.23 6.75 16.43
C TRP A 91 -3.14 5.33 15.87
N GLN A 92 -2.74 5.13 14.61
CA GLN A 92 -2.59 3.77 14.04
C GLN A 92 -1.44 3.00 14.67
N LYS A 93 -0.33 3.70 14.99
CA LYS A 93 0.81 3.12 15.72
C LYS A 93 0.40 2.72 17.14
N VAL A 94 -0.39 3.57 17.81
CA VAL A 94 -0.92 3.31 19.15
C VAL A 94 -1.89 2.12 19.15
N ALA A 95 -2.79 2.03 18.18
CA ALA A 95 -3.73 0.90 18.07
C ALA A 95 -3.01 -0.45 17.90
N ARG A 96 -1.96 -0.49 17.07
CA ARG A 96 -1.16 -1.70 16.84
C ARG A 96 -0.38 -2.12 18.10
N ALA A 97 0.15 -1.15 18.85
CA ALA A 97 0.82 -1.40 20.12
C ALA A 97 -0.16 -1.92 21.19
N LEU A 98 -1.36 -1.34 21.29
CA LEU A 98 -2.41 -1.80 22.22
C LEU A 98 -2.84 -3.24 21.94
N ALA A 99 -3.03 -3.62 20.68
CA ALA A 99 -3.41 -4.98 20.29
C ALA A 99 -2.34 -6.03 20.70
N ALA A 100 -1.05 -5.68 20.57
CA ALA A 100 0.04 -6.55 21.00
C ALA A 100 0.04 -6.75 22.52
N VAL A 101 -0.16 -5.68 23.29
CA VAL A 101 -0.22 -5.75 24.77
C VAL A 101 -1.42 -6.57 25.24
N ALA A 102 -2.60 -6.37 24.65
CA ALA A 102 -3.80 -7.13 24.98
C ALA A 102 -3.61 -8.64 24.75
N SER A 103 -2.90 -9.01 23.67
CA SER A 103 -2.60 -10.41 23.35
C SER A 103 -1.70 -11.06 24.41
N VAL A 104 -0.70 -10.33 24.91
CA VAL A 104 0.18 -10.80 26.00
C VAL A 104 -0.61 -10.99 27.30
N PHE A 105 -1.45 -10.02 27.66
CA PHE A 105 -2.32 -10.13 28.84
C PHE A 105 -3.26 -11.33 28.76
N LEU A 106 -3.84 -11.60 27.59
CA LEU A 106 -4.69 -12.77 27.36
C LEU A 106 -3.95 -14.08 27.64
N VAL A 107 -2.72 -14.22 27.12
CA VAL A 107 -1.89 -15.43 27.31
C VAL A 107 -1.56 -15.63 28.79
N VAL A 108 -1.18 -14.57 29.49
CA VAL A 108 -0.91 -14.62 30.95
C VAL A 108 -2.17 -15.03 31.72
N PHE A 109 -3.32 -14.45 31.38
CA PHE A 109 -4.59 -14.75 32.04
C PHE A 109 -5.03 -16.20 31.82
N LEU A 110 -4.86 -16.72 30.61
CA LEU A 110 -5.13 -18.12 30.28
C LEU A 110 -4.18 -19.08 31.00
N ALA A 111 -2.90 -18.74 31.08
CA ALA A 111 -1.91 -19.54 31.81
C ALA A 111 -2.23 -19.61 33.30
N LEU A 112 -2.56 -18.48 33.94
CA LEU A 112 -2.99 -18.43 35.33
C LEU A 112 -4.30 -19.19 35.56
N SER A 113 -5.29 -19.02 34.67
CA SER A 113 -6.58 -19.73 34.74
C SER A 113 -6.39 -21.25 34.63
N ARG A 114 -5.43 -21.70 33.82
CA ARG A 114 -5.10 -23.11 33.66
C ARG A 114 -4.47 -23.70 34.93
N VAL A 115 -3.56 -22.96 35.57
CA VAL A 115 -2.93 -23.39 36.83
C VAL A 115 -3.95 -23.42 37.97
N ALA A 116 -4.82 -22.41 38.06
CA ALA A 116 -5.86 -22.37 39.09
C ALA A 116 -6.83 -23.55 38.99
N ARG A 117 -7.21 -23.97 37.76
CA ARG A 117 -8.08 -25.15 37.52
C ARG A 117 -7.38 -26.50 37.73
N ALA A 118 -6.05 -26.55 37.74
CA ALA A 118 -5.30 -27.79 37.96
C ALA A 118 -5.03 -28.06 39.45
N SER A 119 -5.39 -27.11 40.32
CA SER A 119 -5.24 -27.19 41.77
C SER A 119 -6.54 -27.54 42.51
N ASP A 120 -7.65 -27.74 41.79
CA ASP A 120 -8.88 -28.44 42.22
C ASP A 120 -8.78 -29.92 41.82
#